data_AF-A0A3R7CH56-F1
#
_entry.id   AF-A0A3R7CH56-F1
#
_cell.length_a   1.000
_cell.length_b   1.000
_cell.length_c   1.000
_cell.angle_alpha   90.00
_cell.angle_beta   90.00
_cell.angle_gamma   90.00
#
_symmetry.space_group_name_H-M   'P 1'
#
loop_
_entity.id
_entity.type
_entity.pdbx_description
1 polymer ?
#
loop_
_entity_poly.entity_id
_entity_poly.type
_entity_poly.pdbx_seq_one_letter_code
_entity_poly.pdbx_strand_id
1 'polypeptide(L)'
;MALPGIGPKVARLTLLVAWNIVDGIIVDTHVQRIAKRLGWAGKGKDGRATAEATRKELEDWIPKDIWGDVSKTMIGFGQLTCSAVKPKCASCPLAAMCPSRQQT
;
A
#
# COMPACT_ATOMS: atom_id res chain seq x y z
N MET A 1 -7.74 10.71 22.26
CA MET A 1 -6.65 10.09 23.04
C MET A 1 -5.68 9.47 22.06
N ALA A 2 -4.38 9.81 22.13
CA ALA A 2 -3.34 9.23 21.30
C ALA A 2 -2.32 8.54 22.22
N LEU A 3 -1.98 7.28 21.93
CA LEU A 3 -0.95 6.55 22.66
C LEU A 3 0.43 7.01 22.18
N PRO A 4 1.36 7.38 23.07
CA PRO A 4 2.72 7.78 22.68
C PRO A 4 3.39 6.70 21.82
N GLY A 5 3.97 7.10 20.68
CA GLY A 5 4.66 6.19 19.75
C GLY A 5 3.75 5.42 18.78
N ILE A 6 2.42 5.51 18.91
CA ILE A 6 1.48 4.86 18.00
C ILE A 6 0.97 5.88 16.98
N GLY A 7 1.53 5.80 15.77
CA GLY A 7 1.04 6.56 14.62
C GLY A 7 -0.21 5.94 13.97
N PRO A 8 -0.85 6.65 13.03
CA PRO A 8 -2.10 6.22 12.40
C PRO A 8 -2.02 4.83 11.72
N LYS A 9 -0.86 4.50 11.13
CA LYS A 9 -0.63 3.18 10.52
C LYS A 9 -0.71 2.06 11.54
N VAL A 10 -0.08 2.24 12.70
CA VAL A 10 -0.04 1.22 13.75
C VAL A 10 -1.42 1.10 14.38
N ALA A 11 -2.10 2.22 14.64
CA ALA A 11 -3.47 2.20 15.17
C ALA A 11 -4.44 1.39 14.29
N ARG A 12 -4.46 1.63 12.98
CA ARG A 12 -5.31 0.88 12.03
C ARG A 12 -4.95 -0.59 11.93
N LEU A 13 -3.65 -0.89 11.91
CA LEU A 13 -3.19 -2.28 11.90
C LEU A 13 -3.64 -3.02 13.15
N THR A 14 -3.53 -2.40 14.32
CA THR A 14 -3.98 -2.99 15.58
C THR A 14 -5.49 -3.22 15.56
N LEU A 15 -6.29 -2.23 15.13
CA LEU A 15 -7.75 -2.39 14.99
C LEU A 15 -8.12 -3.55 14.07
N LEU A 16 -7.43 -3.68 12.93
CA LEU A 16 -7.67 -4.74 11.98
C LEU A 16 -7.30 -6.12 12.54
N VAL A 17 -6.12 -6.26 13.15
CA VAL A 17 -5.59 -7.56 13.57
C VAL A 17 -6.23 -8.05 14.87
N ALA A 18 -6.45 -7.17 15.84
CA ALA A 18 -6.94 -7.56 17.16
C ALA A 18 -8.48 -7.57 17.25
N TRP A 19 -9.17 -6.71 16.48
CA TRP A 19 -10.63 -6.57 16.56
C TRP A 19 -11.36 -6.79 15.23
N ASN A 20 -10.65 -7.10 14.14
CA ASN A 20 -11.21 -7.21 12.80
C ASN A 20 -11.97 -5.93 12.37
N ILE A 21 -11.55 -4.77 12.89
CA ILE A 21 -12.13 -3.46 12.56
C ILE A 21 -11.30 -2.83 11.45
N VAL A 22 -11.95 -2.56 10.32
CA VAL A 22 -11.35 -1.90 9.16
C VAL A 22 -11.55 -0.39 9.27
N ASP A 23 -10.52 0.33 9.70
CA ASP A 23 -10.49 1.79 9.80
C ASP A 23 -9.62 2.43 8.72
N GLY A 24 -9.76 1.95 7.48
CA GLY A 24 -9.02 2.44 6.32
C GLY A 24 -7.89 1.52 5.84
N ILE A 25 -7.36 1.81 4.65
CA ILE A 25 -6.26 1.06 4.06
C ILE A 25 -4.97 1.33 4.84
N ILE A 26 -4.23 0.26 5.17
CA ILE A 26 -2.98 0.35 5.92
C ILE A 26 -1.85 0.63 4.93
N VAL A 27 -1.42 1.89 4.85
CA VAL A 27 -0.31 2.28 3.97
C VAL A 27 1.00 2.29 4.74
N ASP A 28 1.92 1.40 4.35
CA ASP A 28 3.32 1.42 4.75
C ASP A 28 4.24 1.66 3.54
N THR A 29 5.56 1.47 3.72
CA THR A 29 6.54 1.68 2.65
C THR A 29 6.38 0.70 1.47
N HIS A 30 5.79 -0.47 1.68
CA HIS A 30 5.52 -1.45 0.62
C HIS A 30 4.30 -1.01 -0.19
N VAL A 31 3.18 -0.71 0.48
CA VAL A 31 1.94 -0.26 -0.17
C VAL A 31 2.18 1.04 -0.93
N GLN A 32 2.86 2.00 -0.30
CA GLN A 32 3.19 3.28 -0.94
C GLN A 32 4.07 3.11 -2.18
N ARG A 33 5.07 2.22 -2.12
CA ARG A 33 5.92 1.92 -3.29
C ARG A 33 5.14 1.25 -4.42
N ILE A 34 4.29 0.27 -4.10
CA ILE A 34 3.49 -0.43 -5.10
C ILE A 34 2.50 0.53 -5.76
N ALA A 35 1.76 1.32 -4.97
CA ALA A 35 0.81 2.30 -5.47
C ALA A 35 1.49 3.28 -6.43
N LYS A 36 2.69 3.77 -6.07
CA LYS A 36 3.49 4.61 -6.97
C LYS A 36 3.94 3.89 -8.24
N ARG A 37 4.43 2.65 -8.13
CA ARG A 37 4.90 1.86 -9.29
C ARG A 37 3.78 1.52 -10.27
N LEU A 38 2.58 1.32 -9.77
CA LEU A 38 1.38 1.03 -10.56
C LEU A 38 0.66 2.30 -11.04
N GLY A 39 1.09 3.49 -10.60
CA GLY A 39 0.44 4.75 -10.94
C GLY A 39 -0.90 4.96 -10.22
N TRP A 40 -1.19 4.18 -9.17
CA TRP A 40 -2.41 4.30 -8.36
C TRP A 40 -2.37 5.45 -7.36
N ALA A 41 -1.16 5.92 -7.02
CA ALA A 41 -0.97 7.11 -6.22
C ALA A 41 0.02 8.06 -6.90
N GLY A 42 -0.36 9.33 -6.98
CA GLY A 42 0.40 10.36 -7.68
C GLY A 42 1.70 10.76 -6.99
N LYS A 43 2.45 11.68 -7.61
CA LYS A 43 3.44 12.49 -6.89
C LYS A 43 2.66 13.66 -6.29
N GLY A 44 2.60 13.78 -4.96
CA GLY A 44 1.98 14.92 -4.28
C GLY A 44 2.57 16.28 -4.73
N LYS A 45 2.00 17.40 -4.27
CA LYS A 45 2.38 18.77 -4.68
C LYS A 45 3.90 19.06 -4.64
N ASP A 46 4.63 18.40 -3.73
CA ASP A 46 6.08 18.56 -3.55
C ASP A 46 6.91 17.37 -4.09
N GLY A 47 6.34 16.56 -5.00
CA GLY A 47 7.00 15.36 -5.54
C GLY A 47 7.01 14.14 -4.62
N ARG A 48 6.49 14.26 -3.38
CA ARG A 48 6.37 13.18 -2.38
C ARG A 48 4.89 12.99 -2.02
N ALA A 49 4.30 11.86 -2.39
CA ALA A 49 3.01 11.47 -1.81
C ALA A 49 3.23 11.00 -0.37
N THR A 50 2.41 11.51 0.56
CA THR A 50 2.40 11.03 1.94
C THR A 50 1.64 9.69 2.02
N ALA A 51 1.87 8.91 3.09
CA ALA A 51 1.10 7.69 3.33
C ALA A 51 -0.41 7.99 3.45
N GLU A 52 -0.76 9.14 4.04
CA GLU A 52 -2.15 9.58 4.19
C GLU A 52 -2.80 9.94 2.85
N ALA A 53 -2.09 10.66 1.97
CA ALA A 53 -2.58 10.98 0.63
C ALA A 53 -2.76 9.70 -0.22
N THR A 54 -1.76 8.81 -0.17
CA THR A 54 -1.82 7.49 -0.83
C THR A 54 -3.04 6.70 -0.36
N ARG A 55 -3.33 6.73 0.95
CA ARG A 55 -4.51 6.03 1.50
C ARG A 55 -5.79 6.57 0.89
N LYS A 56 -5.99 7.88 0.89
CA LYS A 56 -7.21 8.52 0.35
C LYS A 56 -7.38 8.17 -1.13
N GLU A 57 -6.32 8.31 -1.94
CA GLU A 57 -6.36 7.96 -3.36
C GLU A 57 -6.73 6.48 -3.59
N LEU A 58 -6.28 5.57 -2.73
CA LEU A 58 -6.65 4.16 -2.80
C LEU A 58 -8.10 3.91 -2.33
N GLU A 59 -8.52 4.56 -1.25
CA GLU A 59 -9.88 4.45 -0.68
C GLU A 59 -10.96 5.03 -1.60
N ASP A 60 -10.60 5.96 -2.48
CA ASP A 60 -11.53 6.62 -3.41
C ASP A 60 -12.10 5.65 -4.47
N TRP A 61 -11.41 4.54 -4.80
CA TRP A 61 -11.86 3.60 -5.83
C TRP A 61 -11.85 2.13 -5.40
N ILE A 62 -11.14 1.76 -4.34
CA ILE A 62 -11.17 0.39 -3.82
C ILE A 62 -12.44 0.20 -2.96
N PRO A 63 -13.27 -0.83 -3.23
CA PRO A 63 -14.42 -1.15 -2.39
C PRO A 63 -14.05 -1.35 -0.91
N LYS A 64 -14.84 -0.75 -0.01
CA LYS A 64 -14.52 -0.68 1.43
C LYS A 64 -14.47 -2.05 2.11
N ASP A 65 -15.27 -2.99 1.64
CA ASP A 65 -15.35 -4.37 2.11
C ASP A 65 -14.03 -5.13 1.95
N ILE A 66 -13.19 -4.76 0.98
CA ILE A 66 -11.90 -5.43 0.73
C ILE A 66 -10.67 -4.68 1.26
N TRP A 67 -10.82 -3.54 1.94
CA TRP A 67 -9.68 -2.74 2.40
C TRP A 67 -8.72 -3.50 3.31
N GLY A 68 -9.24 -4.36 4.19
CA GLY A 68 -8.41 -5.20 5.07
C GLY A 68 -7.55 -6.19 4.28
N ASP A 69 -8.15 -6.85 3.29
CA ASP A 69 -7.48 -7.86 2.47
C ASP A 69 -6.48 -7.25 1.50
N VAL A 70 -6.83 -6.12 0.88
CA VAL A 70 -5.92 -5.34 0.05
C VAL A 70 -4.69 -4.93 0.86
N SER A 71 -4.89 -4.43 2.08
CA SER A 71 -3.79 -4.03 2.96
C SER A 71 -2.82 -5.18 3.21
N LYS A 72 -3.31 -6.33 3.65
CA LYS A 72 -2.48 -7.53 3.92
C LYS A 72 -1.79 -8.04 2.65
N THR A 73 -2.54 -8.13 1.55
CA THR A 73 -2.06 -8.64 0.27
C THR A 73 -0.98 -7.76 -0.33
N MET A 74 -1.17 -6.44 -0.33
CA MET A 74 -0.18 -5.51 -0.86
C MET A 74 1.11 -5.49 -0.03
N ILE A 75 1.02 -5.57 1.30
CA ILE A 75 2.19 -5.68 2.18
C ILE A 75 2.99 -6.94 1.82
N GLY A 76 2.35 -8.10 1.83
CA GLY A 76 3.00 -9.38 1.50
C GLY A 76 3.57 -9.40 0.08
N PHE A 77 2.81 -8.90 -0.90
CA PHE A 77 3.26 -8.78 -2.28
C PHE A 77 4.51 -7.89 -2.42
N GLY A 78 4.54 -6.77 -1.69
CA GLY A 78 5.67 -5.85 -1.69
C GLY A 78 6.90 -6.38 -0.97
N GLN A 79 6.74 -7.37 -0.09
CA GLN A 79 7.84 -8.07 0.57
C GLN A 79 8.42 -9.17 -0.32
N LEU A 80 7.56 -9.97 -0.97
CA LEU A 80 7.97 -11.22 -1.63
C LEU A 80 8.24 -11.07 -3.14
N THR A 81 7.54 -10.14 -3.81
CA THR A 81 7.54 -10.01 -5.27
C THR A 81 7.96 -8.61 -5.72
N CYS A 82 7.27 -7.57 -5.26
CA CYS A 82 7.52 -6.17 -5.63
C CYS A 82 8.46 -5.47 -4.64
N SER A 83 9.62 -6.11 -4.38
CA SER A 83 10.67 -5.61 -3.49
C SER A 83 11.22 -4.25 -3.94
N ALA A 84 11.82 -3.50 -3.01
CA ALA A 84 12.43 -2.21 -3.33
C ALA A 84 13.59 -2.35 -4.33
N VAL A 85 14.44 -3.36 -4.13
CA VAL A 85 15.60 -3.69 -4.95
C VAL A 85 15.32 -4.99 -5.72
N LYS A 86 15.56 -4.97 -7.04
CA LYS A 86 15.37 -6.11 -7.96
C LYS A 86 14.01 -6.82 -7.77
N PRO A 87 12.87 -6.14 -8.02
CA PRO A 87 11.56 -6.79 -7.99
C PRO A 87 11.52 -7.97 -8.98
N LYS A 88 10.76 -9.01 -8.64
CA LYS A 88 10.60 -10.21 -9.47
C LYS A 88 9.63 -9.96 -10.63
N CYS A 89 9.96 -8.99 -11.49
CA CYS A 89 9.08 -8.54 -12.58
C CYS A 89 8.79 -9.64 -13.61
N ALA A 90 9.72 -10.58 -13.84
CA ALA A 90 9.52 -11.69 -14.78
C ALA A 90 8.37 -12.64 -14.38
N SER A 91 8.19 -12.88 -13.08
CA SER A 91 7.13 -13.75 -12.52
C SER A 91 6.00 -12.96 -11.84
N CYS A 92 5.98 -11.64 -12.00
CA CYS A 92 4.97 -10.78 -11.39
C CYS A 92 3.63 -10.92 -12.15
N PRO A 93 2.51 -11.20 -11.47
CA PRO A 93 1.20 -11.31 -12.11
C PRO A 93 0.73 -10.00 -12.76
N LEU A 94 1.26 -8.86 -12.31
CA LEU A 94 0.94 -7.54 -12.84
C LEU A 94 1.92 -7.08 -13.93
N ALA A 95 2.91 -7.90 -14.34
CA ALA A 95 4.00 -7.48 -15.21
C ALA A 95 3.51 -6.87 -16.54
N ALA A 96 2.51 -7.48 -17.17
CA ALA A 96 1.98 -7.04 -18.46
C ALA A 96 1.32 -5.63 -18.40
N MET A 97 0.80 -5.24 -17.24
CA MET A 97 0.07 -3.98 -17.04
C MET A 97 0.83 -2.98 -16.14
N CYS A 98 2.01 -3.35 -15.63
CA CYS A 98 2.76 -2.52 -14.70
C CYS A 98 3.60 -1.47 -15.45
N PRO A 99 3.34 -0.16 -15.29
CA PRO A 99 4.08 0.89 -15.98
C PRO A 99 5.54 1.01 -15.48
N SER A 100 5.84 0.48 -14.29
CA SER A 100 7.20 0.45 -13.72
C SER A 100 7.88 -0.92 -13.85
N ARG A 101 7.42 -1.78 -14.77
CA ARG A 101 8.06 -3.09 -15.00
C ARG A 101 9.53 -2.88 -15.35
N GLN A 102 10.41 -3.60 -14.65
CA GLN A 102 11.82 -3.68 -15.02
C GLN A 102 11.98 -4.79 -16.05
N GLN A 103 12.56 -4.46 -17.20
CA GLN A 103 13.07 -5.45 -18.14
C GLN A 103 14.27 -6.09 -17.46
N THR A 104 14.13 -7.36 -17.10
CA THR A 104 15.21 -8.17 -16.51
C THR A 104 15.78 -9.04 -17.62
#